data_AF-A0AAE1CP00-F1
#
_entry.id   AF-A0AAE1CP00-F1
#
_cell.length_a   1.000
_cell.length_b   1.000
_cell.length_c   1.000
_cell.angle_alpha   90.00
_cell.angle_beta   90.00
_cell.angle_gamma   90.00
#
_symmetry.space_group_name_H-M   'P 1'
#
loop_
_entity.id
_entity.type
_entity.pdbx_description
1 polymer ?
#
loop_
_entity_poly.entity_id
_entity_poly.type
_entity_poly.pdbx_seq_one_letter_code
_entity_poly.pdbx_strand_id
1 'polypeptide(L)'
;MTGVVTQQSKRRYTSRQTVTMIRLVFLLLFLIAVYEQAWSEAAACAPGTKRDIFVLMEGSSFVGESNFNIMLNFVKEMVKALTISPTDVLVSLATFGSTEDTFIYLKDNQNKADLVGAIDAMSFRGGLDYVSTNSAIRFVRRWGFHEKKGGREDAPNYFVLITNSPSSFPKRTLDQAALMAEEDITVLPVAVGGAVNSTELNLIAASADDIITVSNFQSLNSVKDGLVSKICAEPVKEPVNGQWSTWDAWSECSDTCGGGTQFRERTCTDPAPSNGGKPCDGRYAQHRNCNEQPCGKEYGQWMGWRSWSKCNKSCGTGLQFRDRFCAMMPGQEACQGDGYQERECNTIECP
;
A
#
# COMPACT_ATOMS: atom_id res chain seq x y z
N MET A 1 20.02 -79.66 19.01
CA MET A 1 21.08 -78.96 19.76
C MET A 1 21.68 -77.92 18.80
N THR A 2 21.05 -76.75 18.70
CA THR A 2 21.39 -75.50 19.42
C THR A 2 22.74 -74.92 18.97
N GLY A 3 22.67 -73.71 18.43
CA GLY A 3 23.70 -73.11 17.59
C GLY A 3 24.88 -72.49 18.33
N VAL A 4 25.96 -72.28 17.58
CA VAL A 4 27.07 -71.41 17.95
C VAL A 4 27.32 -70.47 16.77
N VAL A 5 26.58 -69.36 16.72
CA VAL A 5 26.96 -68.21 15.89
C VAL A 5 28.00 -67.43 16.71
N THR A 6 29.25 -67.52 16.27
CA THR A 6 30.45 -66.96 16.89
C THR A 6 30.34 -65.47 17.22
N GLN A 7 30.60 -65.11 18.48
CA GLN A 7 30.56 -63.77 19.08
C GLN A 7 31.46 -62.71 18.38
N GLN A 8 32.47 -63.13 17.60
CA GLN A 8 33.43 -62.22 16.96
C GLN A 8 32.86 -61.43 15.76
N SER A 9 31.94 -62.01 14.98
CA SER A 9 31.34 -61.31 13.83
C SER A 9 30.37 -60.22 14.26
N LYS A 10 29.61 -60.45 15.34
CA LYS A 10 28.73 -59.45 15.97
C LYS A 10 29.50 -58.24 16.51
N ARG A 11 30.69 -58.42 17.10
CA ARG A 11 31.53 -57.30 17.61
C ARG A 11 32.08 -56.41 16.49
N ARG A 12 32.54 -56.98 15.37
CA ARG A 12 33.00 -56.19 14.22
C ARG A 12 31.87 -55.46 13.50
N TYR A 13 30.69 -56.09 13.41
CA TYR A 13 29.50 -55.49 12.81
C TYR A 13 28.95 -54.32 13.64
N THR A 14 28.82 -54.51 14.96
CA THR A 14 28.41 -53.44 15.89
C THR A 14 29.43 -52.30 15.94
N SER A 15 30.74 -52.59 15.90
CA SER A 15 31.79 -51.56 15.85
C SER A 15 31.79 -50.74 14.54
N ARG A 16 31.54 -51.36 13.39
CA ARG A 16 31.41 -50.63 12.11
C ARG A 16 30.14 -49.77 12.08
N GLN A 17 29.02 -50.29 12.58
CA GLN A 17 27.77 -49.53 12.67
C GLN A 17 27.87 -48.36 13.64
N THR A 18 28.54 -48.52 14.79
CA THR A 18 28.73 -47.41 15.74
C THR A 18 29.64 -46.33 15.16
N VAL A 19 30.74 -46.69 14.48
CA VAL A 19 31.62 -45.70 13.84
C VAL A 19 30.92 -44.96 12.69
N THR A 20 30.11 -45.65 11.87
CA THR A 20 29.32 -45.00 10.81
C THR A 20 28.22 -44.11 11.38
N MET A 21 27.52 -44.54 12.44
CA MET A 21 26.52 -43.72 13.13
C MET A 21 27.15 -42.48 13.76
N ILE A 22 28.32 -42.61 14.40
CA ILE A 22 29.07 -41.48 14.96
C ILE A 22 29.45 -40.49 13.85
N ARG A 23 29.94 -40.97 12.69
CA ARG A 23 30.25 -40.09 11.54
C ARG A 23 29.02 -39.38 10.97
N LEU A 24 27.88 -40.07 10.88
CA LEU A 24 26.61 -39.47 10.43
C LEU A 24 26.08 -38.44 11.43
N VAL A 25 26.20 -38.70 12.73
CA VAL A 25 25.84 -37.72 13.78
C VAL A 25 26.75 -36.50 13.73
N PHE A 26 28.06 -36.67 13.56
CA PHE A 26 28.97 -35.52 13.40
C PHE A 26 28.72 -34.74 12.10
N LEU A 27 28.42 -35.42 10.98
CA LEU A 27 28.03 -34.74 9.74
C LEU A 27 26.70 -34.00 9.88
N LEU A 28 25.72 -34.59 10.57
CA LEU A 28 24.44 -33.94 10.84
C LEU A 28 24.61 -32.73 11.77
N LEU A 29 25.38 -32.86 12.86
CA LEU A 29 25.68 -31.74 13.77
C LEU A 29 26.50 -30.65 13.08
N PHE A 30 27.42 -31.01 12.18
CA PHE A 30 28.14 -30.05 11.36
C PHE A 30 27.23 -29.36 10.36
N LEU A 31 26.31 -30.08 9.71
CA LEU A 31 25.30 -29.49 8.83
C LEU A 31 24.31 -28.62 9.59
N ILE A 32 23.90 -29.00 10.81
CA ILE A 32 23.08 -28.18 11.70
C ILE A 32 23.85 -26.93 12.12
N ALA A 33 25.13 -27.03 12.49
CA ALA A 33 25.96 -25.88 12.84
C ALA A 33 26.22 -24.95 11.64
N VAL A 34 26.42 -25.50 10.44
CA VAL A 34 26.53 -24.72 9.19
C VAL A 34 25.20 -24.08 8.83
N TYR A 35 24.07 -24.76 9.06
CA TYR A 35 22.72 -24.23 8.88
C TYR A 35 22.42 -23.13 9.90
N GLU A 36 22.75 -23.31 11.18
CA GLU A 36 22.65 -22.29 12.23
C GLU A 36 23.56 -21.09 11.94
N GLN A 37 24.78 -21.30 11.42
CA GLN A 37 25.66 -20.21 10.98
C GLN A 37 25.12 -19.48 9.75
N ALA A 38 24.55 -20.18 8.76
CA ALA A 38 23.94 -19.56 7.60
C ALA A 38 22.65 -18.80 7.93
N TRP A 39 21.92 -19.20 8.98
CA TRP A 39 20.75 -18.49 9.51
C TRP A 39 21.12 -17.36 10.49
N SER A 40 22.36 -17.32 10.97
CA SER A 40 22.89 -16.28 11.87
C SER A 40 23.30 -14.99 11.14
N GLU A 41 23.30 -14.96 9.80
CA GLU A 41 23.70 -13.80 8.99
C GLU A 41 22.60 -13.34 8.02
N ALA A 42 21.33 -13.58 8.36
CA ALA A 42 20.27 -12.84 7.68
C ALA A 42 20.43 -11.35 8.05
N ALA A 43 20.88 -10.55 7.08
CA ALA A 43 20.90 -9.10 7.24
C ALA A 43 19.53 -8.63 7.72
N ALA A 44 19.52 -7.77 8.74
CA ALA A 44 18.28 -7.42 9.41
C ALA A 44 17.32 -6.64 8.48
N CYS A 45 17.87 -5.94 7.49
CA CYS A 45 17.13 -5.42 6.34
C CYS A 45 17.29 -6.40 5.18
N ALA A 46 16.18 -6.75 4.51
CA ALA A 46 16.22 -7.53 3.29
C ALA A 46 17.05 -6.79 2.20
N PRO A 47 17.80 -7.51 1.35
CA PRO A 47 18.47 -6.89 0.21
C PRO A 47 17.47 -6.15 -0.69
N GLY A 48 17.84 -4.95 -1.14
CA GLY A 48 17.00 -4.03 -1.91
C GLY A 48 16.15 -3.08 -1.05
N THR A 49 16.14 -3.24 0.28
CA THR A 49 15.40 -2.35 1.19
C THR A 49 16.17 -1.06 1.41
N LYS A 50 15.79 -0.01 0.67
CA LYS A 50 16.37 1.33 0.81
C LYS A 50 15.99 1.98 2.14
N ARG A 51 16.98 2.47 2.89
CA ARG A 51 16.79 3.25 4.13
C ARG A 51 17.90 4.29 4.26
N ASP A 52 17.55 5.53 4.56
CA ASP A 52 18.53 6.57 4.92
C ASP A 52 18.44 6.81 6.42
N ILE A 53 19.53 6.53 7.13
CA ILE A 53 19.57 6.62 8.59
C ILE A 53 20.49 7.77 8.97
N PHE A 54 20.00 8.67 9.81
CA PHE A 54 20.82 9.68 10.47
C PHE A 54 20.88 9.36 11.96
N VAL A 55 22.05 9.00 12.46
CA VAL A 55 22.29 8.78 13.88
C VAL A 55 22.91 10.04 14.47
N LEU A 56 22.34 10.55 15.55
CA LEU A 56 22.88 11.69 16.27
C LEU A 56 23.14 11.31 17.72
N MET A 57 24.40 11.41 18.13
CA MET A 57 24.85 11.06 19.48
C MET A 57 25.11 12.31 20.30
N GLU A 58 24.61 12.33 21.54
CA GLU A 58 24.92 13.38 22.48
C GLU A 58 26.39 13.32 22.91
N GLY A 59 27.14 14.39 22.66
CA GLY A 59 28.55 14.57 23.04
C GLY A 59 28.74 15.53 24.21
N SER A 60 27.75 15.67 25.09
CA SER A 60 27.75 16.64 26.19
C SER A 60 28.63 16.22 27.38
N SER A 61 28.90 17.16 28.29
CA SER A 61 29.62 16.87 29.55
C SER A 61 28.83 15.91 30.47
N PHE A 62 27.50 15.80 30.31
CA PHE A 62 26.67 14.85 31.04
C PHE A 62 26.87 13.40 30.58
N VAL A 63 27.32 13.21 29.35
CA VAL A 63 27.69 11.91 28.80
C VAL A 63 29.12 11.57 29.23
N GLY A 64 30.09 12.43 28.91
CA GLY A 64 31.51 12.19 29.14
C GLY A 64 32.09 11.09 28.24
N GLU A 65 33.43 11.02 28.18
CA GLU A 65 34.15 10.18 27.20
C GLU A 65 33.84 8.67 27.31
N SER A 66 33.77 8.13 28.53
CA SER A 66 33.51 6.69 28.73
C SER A 66 32.15 6.27 28.16
N ASN A 67 31.09 7.02 28.44
CA ASN A 67 29.76 6.72 27.92
C ASN A 67 29.63 7.04 26.44
N PHE A 68 30.35 8.06 25.94
CA PHE A 68 30.45 8.35 24.52
C PHE A 68 30.99 7.15 23.74
N ASN A 69 32.06 6.51 24.23
CA ASN A 69 32.62 5.31 23.61
C ASN A 69 31.64 4.12 23.62
N ILE A 70 30.79 4.00 24.65
CA ILE A 70 29.73 2.99 24.68
C ILE A 70 28.68 3.27 23.60
N MET A 71 28.26 4.53 23.43
CA MET A 71 27.32 4.91 22.35
C MET A 71 27.92 4.68 20.98
N LEU A 72 29.17 5.06 20.76
CA LEU A 72 29.88 4.84 19.50
C LEU A 72 29.96 3.35 19.15
N ASN A 73 30.26 2.50 20.15
CA ASN A 73 30.25 1.06 19.97
C ASN A 73 28.85 0.51 19.66
N PHE A 74 27.80 1.01 20.33
CA PHE A 74 26.41 0.64 20.01
C PHE A 74 26.07 0.96 18.54
N VAL A 75 26.41 2.16 18.06
CA VAL A 75 26.17 2.55 16.66
C VAL A 75 26.97 1.66 15.71
N LYS A 76 28.22 1.33 16.03
CA LYS A 76 29.03 0.39 15.25
C LYS A 76 28.38 -0.99 15.14
N GLU A 77 27.91 -1.55 16.26
CA GLU A 77 27.25 -2.86 16.26
C GLU A 77 25.91 -2.83 15.50
N MET A 78 25.16 -1.72 15.57
CA MET A 78 23.98 -1.49 14.74
C MET A 78 24.35 -1.50 13.24
N VAL A 79 25.38 -0.75 12.84
CA VAL A 79 25.87 -0.69 11.45
C VAL A 79 26.33 -2.05 10.94
N LYS A 80 26.98 -2.86 11.79
CA LYS A 80 27.39 -4.23 11.42
C LYS A 80 26.20 -5.13 11.09
N ALA A 81 25.05 -4.94 11.73
CA ALA A 81 23.83 -5.70 11.49
C ALA A 81 23.07 -5.29 10.21
N LEU A 82 23.38 -4.12 9.65
CA LEU A 82 22.72 -3.57 8.45
C LEU A 82 23.46 -3.95 7.16
N THR A 83 22.75 -4.01 6.03
CA THR A 83 23.38 -4.13 4.69
C THR A 83 23.69 -2.72 4.17
N ILE A 84 24.94 -2.28 4.31
CA ILE A 84 25.36 -0.93 3.90
C ILE A 84 25.77 -0.94 2.43
N SER A 85 25.01 -0.26 1.58
CA SER A 85 25.30 -0.07 0.16
C SER A 85 24.49 1.09 -0.43
N PRO A 86 24.85 1.63 -1.61
CA PRO A 86 24.06 2.66 -2.30
C PRO A 86 22.62 2.23 -2.65
N THR A 87 22.38 0.92 -2.78
CA THR A 87 21.08 0.34 -3.16
C THR A 87 20.27 -0.15 -1.99
N ASP A 88 20.88 -0.27 -0.81
CA ASP A 88 20.29 -0.76 0.42
C ASP A 88 20.27 0.37 1.47
N VAL A 89 20.98 0.21 2.58
CA VAL A 89 20.98 1.17 3.68
C VAL A 89 22.17 2.13 3.57
N LEU A 90 21.91 3.42 3.72
CA LEU A 90 22.93 4.45 3.94
C LEU A 90 22.80 4.99 5.37
N VAL A 91 23.95 5.22 6.02
CA VAL A 91 24.00 5.70 7.40
C VAL A 91 24.91 6.91 7.47
N SER A 92 24.40 7.95 8.13
CA SER A 92 25.13 9.13 8.54
C SER A 92 25.19 9.19 10.06
N LEU A 93 26.22 9.81 10.58
CA LEU A 93 26.47 9.90 12.01
C LEU A 93 26.98 11.29 12.35
N ALA A 94 26.47 11.88 13.43
CA ALA A 94 27.02 13.11 13.96
C ALA A 94 26.99 13.16 15.48
N THR A 95 27.81 14.05 16.04
CA THR A 95 27.76 14.42 17.46
C THR A 95 27.11 15.78 17.64
N PHE A 96 26.46 16.01 18.77
CA PHE A 96 25.95 17.34 19.15
C PHE A 96 26.16 17.63 20.62
N GLY A 97 26.20 18.91 20.98
CA GLY A 97 26.55 19.31 22.33
C GLY A 97 28.02 19.06 22.65
N SER A 98 28.85 18.81 21.63
CA SER A 98 30.32 18.80 21.72
C SER A 98 30.90 20.19 21.50
N THR A 99 32.14 20.40 21.91
CA THR A 99 32.93 21.61 21.57
C THR A 99 33.30 21.65 20.09
N GLU A 100 33.51 20.47 19.49
CA GLU A 100 33.68 20.25 18.06
C GLU A 100 32.77 19.10 17.63
N ASP A 101 31.76 19.40 16.82
CA ASP A 101 30.86 18.39 16.28
C ASP A 101 31.53 17.65 15.12
N THR A 102 31.45 16.32 15.15
CA THR A 102 31.96 15.44 14.09
C THR A 102 30.82 14.96 13.21
N PHE A 103 31.06 14.79 11.91
CA PHE A 103 30.03 14.45 10.93
C PHE A 103 30.55 13.44 9.92
N ILE A 104 29.72 12.42 9.68
CA ILE A 104 29.81 11.46 8.58
C ILE A 104 28.52 11.60 7.77
N TYR A 105 28.62 12.01 6.52
CA TYR A 105 27.46 12.15 5.63
C TYR A 105 27.15 10.82 4.91
N LEU A 106 25.91 10.67 4.43
CA LEU A 106 25.43 9.47 3.72
C LEU A 106 26.30 9.13 2.50
N LYS A 107 26.86 10.14 1.82
CA LYS A 107 27.74 9.97 0.67
C LYS A 107 29.17 9.54 1.01
N ASP A 108 29.62 9.74 2.25
CA ASP A 108 31.04 9.63 2.60
C ASP A 108 31.47 8.16 2.72
N ASN A 109 30.55 7.26 3.12
CA ASN A 109 30.88 5.85 3.38
C ASN A 109 29.75 4.91 2.90
N GLN A 110 29.76 4.62 1.61
CA GLN A 110 28.71 3.80 0.96
C GLN A 110 28.96 2.28 1.02
N ASN A 111 29.95 1.83 1.80
CA ASN A 111 30.13 0.42 2.11
C ASN A 111 30.42 0.23 3.61
N LYS A 112 30.13 -0.98 4.10
CA LYS A 112 30.20 -1.30 5.53
C LYS A 112 31.59 -1.11 6.13
N ALA A 113 32.64 -1.51 5.43
CA ALA A 113 34.01 -1.47 5.97
C ALA A 113 34.48 -0.04 6.20
N ASP A 114 34.27 0.84 5.22
CA ASP A 114 34.65 2.26 5.31
C ASP A 114 33.84 2.98 6.38
N LEU A 115 32.53 2.71 6.47
CA LEU A 115 31.67 3.30 7.50
C LEU A 115 32.11 2.88 8.90
N VAL A 116 32.39 1.59 9.12
CA VAL A 116 32.90 1.10 10.41
C VAL A 116 34.25 1.75 10.74
N GLY A 117 35.16 1.88 9.76
CA GLY A 117 36.44 2.56 9.95
C GLY A 117 36.29 4.05 10.29
N ALA A 118 35.35 4.74 9.66
CA ALA A 118 35.04 6.14 9.96
C ALA A 118 34.46 6.31 11.37
N ILE A 119 33.58 5.39 11.80
CA ILE A 119 33.04 5.35 13.16
C ILE A 119 34.16 5.11 14.18
N ASP A 120 35.06 4.15 13.93
CA ASP A 120 36.19 3.86 14.82
C ASP A 120 37.17 5.05 14.96
N ALA A 121 37.22 5.95 13.98
CA ALA A 121 38.05 7.15 14.01
C ALA A 121 37.42 8.33 14.78
N MET A 122 36.14 8.25 15.15
CA MET A 122 35.48 9.29 15.94
C MET A 122 35.96 9.26 17.38
N SER A 123 36.12 10.45 17.96
CA SER A 123 36.57 10.62 19.35
C SER A 123 35.73 11.67 20.06
N PHE A 124 35.62 11.54 21.38
CA PHE A 124 34.98 12.54 22.22
C PHE A 124 35.80 13.84 22.18
N ARG A 125 35.17 14.96 21.79
CA ARG A 125 35.85 16.26 21.62
C ARG A 125 35.78 17.18 22.83
N GLY A 126 35.14 16.73 23.91
CA GLY A 126 34.74 17.60 25.02
C GLY A 126 33.31 18.06 24.82
N GLY A 127 32.55 18.12 25.91
CA GLY A 127 31.12 18.37 25.88
C GLY A 127 30.73 19.70 26.49
N LEU A 128 29.73 20.35 25.90
CA LEU A 128 29.06 21.50 26.49
C LEU A 128 28.27 21.09 27.74
N ASP A 129 27.99 22.06 28.60
CA ASP A 129 27.21 21.94 29.83
C ASP A 129 25.70 22.19 29.62
N TYR A 130 25.26 22.25 28.35
CA TYR A 130 23.85 22.35 27.96
C TYR A 130 23.55 21.51 26.71
N VAL A 131 22.29 21.15 26.52
CA VAL A 131 21.85 20.24 25.45
C VAL A 131 20.78 20.91 24.58
N SER A 132 21.15 21.31 23.37
CA SER A 132 20.26 21.97 22.40
C SER A 132 19.72 21.00 21.35
N THR A 133 18.87 20.06 21.79
CA THR A 133 18.20 19.09 20.91
C THR A 133 17.44 19.75 19.76
N ASN A 134 16.81 20.91 19.99
CA ASN A 134 16.16 21.70 18.94
C ASN A 134 17.11 22.09 17.79
N SER A 135 18.36 22.47 18.09
CA SER A 135 19.34 22.87 17.07
C SER A 135 19.83 21.65 16.29
N ALA A 136 20.00 20.54 17.00
CA ALA A 136 20.33 19.23 16.45
C ALA A 136 19.25 18.74 15.46
N ILE A 137 17.99 18.71 15.86
CA ILE A 137 16.85 18.34 15.01
C ILE A 137 16.79 19.24 13.76
N ARG A 138 16.92 20.56 13.95
CA ARG A 138 16.95 21.52 12.83
C ARG A 138 18.10 21.25 11.86
N PHE A 139 19.27 20.87 12.36
CA PHE A 139 20.41 20.52 11.51
C PHE A 139 20.12 19.26 10.67
N VAL A 140 19.62 18.19 11.31
CA VAL A 140 19.32 16.93 10.64
C VAL A 140 18.27 17.11 9.55
N ARG A 141 17.19 17.84 9.83
CA ARG A 141 16.17 18.17 8.81
C ARG A 141 16.75 18.88 7.59
N ARG A 142 17.57 19.90 7.82
CA ARG A 142 18.07 20.76 6.73
C ARG A 142 19.22 20.13 5.94
N TRP A 143 20.00 19.25 6.57
CA TRP A 143 21.27 18.78 6.01
C TRP A 143 21.49 17.28 6.08
N GLY A 144 20.89 16.57 7.03
CA GLY A 144 21.13 15.15 7.26
C GLY A 144 20.73 14.28 6.08
N PHE A 145 19.54 14.52 5.54
CA PHE A 145 18.96 13.79 4.40
C PHE A 145 18.98 14.59 3.09
N HIS A 146 19.76 15.68 3.03
CA HIS A 146 19.83 16.48 1.82
C HIS A 146 20.62 15.73 0.74
N GLU A 147 20.14 15.74 -0.50
CA GLU A 147 20.78 15.14 -1.69
C GLU A 147 22.30 15.45 -1.80
N LYS A 148 22.73 16.70 -1.55
CA LYS A 148 24.16 17.10 -1.57
C LYS A 148 25.04 16.40 -0.53
N LYS A 149 24.40 15.79 0.46
CA LYS A 149 25.00 14.98 1.54
C LYS A 149 24.75 13.49 1.35
N GLY A 150 24.09 13.07 0.26
CA GLY A 150 23.86 11.68 -0.11
C GLY A 150 22.45 11.15 0.20
N GLY A 151 21.51 12.02 0.59
CA GLY A 151 20.13 11.62 0.81
C GLY A 151 19.43 11.21 -0.49
N ARG A 152 18.57 10.20 -0.40
CA ARG A 152 17.84 9.60 -1.52
C ARG A 152 16.34 9.89 -1.37
N GLU A 153 15.75 10.47 -2.40
CA GLU A 153 14.31 10.79 -2.43
C GLU A 153 13.43 9.53 -2.37
N ASP A 154 13.93 8.40 -2.87
CA ASP A 154 13.22 7.12 -2.90
C ASP A 154 13.52 6.20 -1.71
N ALA A 155 14.18 6.73 -0.66
CA ALA A 155 14.48 6.02 0.57
C ALA A 155 13.76 6.66 1.77
N PRO A 156 13.03 5.89 2.60
CA PRO A 156 12.53 6.40 3.87
C PRO A 156 13.66 6.89 4.80
N ASN A 157 13.44 8.03 5.45
CA ASN A 157 14.39 8.70 6.33
C ASN A 157 14.12 8.34 7.81
N TYR A 158 15.15 7.82 8.49
CA TYR A 158 15.10 7.47 9.91
C TYR A 158 16.11 8.30 10.70
N PHE A 159 15.63 9.06 11.68
CA PHE A 159 16.45 9.83 12.58
C PHE A 159 16.56 9.14 13.95
N VAL A 160 17.73 8.60 14.28
CA VAL A 160 18.02 7.98 15.57
C VAL A 160 18.69 9.00 16.48
N LEU A 161 18.02 9.43 17.54
CA LEU A 161 18.54 10.37 18.53
C LEU A 161 18.96 9.62 19.80
N ILE A 162 20.26 9.55 20.09
CA ILE A 162 20.77 8.94 21.33
C ILE A 162 21.11 10.03 22.34
N THR A 163 20.39 10.06 23.46
CA THR A 163 20.51 11.13 24.47
C THR A 163 20.29 10.61 25.90
N ASN A 164 20.93 11.25 26.88
CA ASN A 164 20.80 10.97 28.32
C ASN A 164 20.31 12.20 29.10
N SER A 165 19.84 13.24 28.41
CA SER A 165 19.47 14.50 29.05
C SER A 165 18.29 15.17 28.35
N PRO A 166 17.40 15.83 29.12
CA PRO A 166 16.35 16.65 28.52
C PRO A 166 16.97 17.83 27.78
N SER A 167 16.28 18.35 26.77
CA SER A 167 16.76 19.57 26.12
C SER A 167 16.65 20.76 27.08
N SER A 168 17.61 21.68 26.98
CA SER A 168 17.51 23.00 27.60
C SER A 168 16.44 23.89 26.95
N PHE A 169 15.85 23.48 25.80
CA PHE A 169 14.86 24.26 25.04
C PHE A 169 13.65 23.42 24.60
N PRO A 170 12.91 22.76 25.52
CA PRO A 170 11.92 21.74 25.20
C PRO A 170 10.87 22.23 24.20
N LYS A 171 10.28 23.43 24.41
CA LYS A 171 9.29 23.99 23.46
C LYS A 171 9.80 24.09 22.02
N ARG A 172 11.05 24.54 21.83
CA ARG A 172 11.65 24.64 20.49
C ARG A 172 11.99 23.26 19.93
N THR A 173 12.32 22.30 20.79
CA THR A 173 12.54 20.91 20.39
C THR A 173 11.24 20.33 19.81
N LEU A 174 10.10 20.59 20.46
CA LEU A 174 8.78 20.19 19.99
C LEU A 174 8.43 20.80 18.63
N ASP A 175 8.63 22.12 18.47
CA ASP A 175 8.37 22.80 17.21
C ASP A 175 9.20 22.21 16.06
N GLN A 176 10.45 21.79 16.33
CA GLN A 176 11.30 21.18 15.31
C GLN A 176 10.95 19.71 15.03
N ALA A 177 10.51 18.96 16.04
CA ALA A 177 10.09 17.58 15.87
C ALA A 177 8.77 17.46 15.09
N ALA A 178 7.81 18.37 15.34
CA ALA A 178 6.57 18.43 14.56
C ALA A 178 6.85 18.59 13.06
N LEU A 179 7.83 19.42 12.72
CA LEU A 179 8.26 19.62 11.34
C LEU A 179 9.07 18.45 10.76
N MET A 180 9.66 17.55 11.57
CA MET A 180 10.24 16.29 11.05
C MET A 180 9.14 15.35 10.55
N ALA A 181 8.02 15.29 11.27
CA ALA A 181 6.87 14.47 10.87
C ALA A 181 6.24 14.97 9.55
N GLU A 182 6.18 16.30 9.35
CA GLU A 182 5.72 16.90 8.08
C GLU A 182 6.66 16.62 6.89
N GLU A 183 7.91 16.23 7.15
CA GLU A 183 8.94 15.92 6.14
C GLU A 183 9.15 14.41 5.95
N ASP A 184 8.22 13.58 6.43
CA ASP A 184 8.27 12.11 6.38
C ASP A 184 9.57 11.53 6.99
N ILE A 185 10.13 12.20 8.01
CA ILE A 185 11.28 11.71 8.79
C ILE A 185 10.78 10.96 10.03
N THR A 186 11.05 9.67 10.09
CA THR A 186 10.71 8.83 11.25
C THR A 186 11.74 9.03 12.37
N VAL A 187 11.32 9.58 13.51
CA VAL A 187 12.20 9.81 14.64
C VAL A 187 12.15 8.64 15.63
N LEU A 188 13.32 8.08 15.95
CA LEU A 188 13.52 6.97 16.89
C LEU A 188 14.41 7.41 18.05
N PRO A 189 13.85 7.99 19.12
CA PRO A 189 14.63 8.37 20.29
C PRO A 189 15.14 7.14 21.04
N VAL A 190 16.43 7.13 21.36
CA VAL A 190 17.09 6.18 22.25
C VAL A 190 17.52 6.93 23.52
N ALA A 191 16.64 6.90 24.51
CA ALA A 191 16.86 7.55 25.79
C ALA A 191 17.61 6.63 26.75
N VAL A 192 18.75 7.11 27.22
CA VAL A 192 19.59 6.42 28.19
C VAL A 192 19.32 6.99 29.57
N GLY A 193 19.17 6.14 30.58
CA GLY A 193 18.96 6.55 31.96
C GLY A 193 17.52 7.02 32.27
N GLY A 194 17.31 7.43 33.52
CA GLY A 194 16.01 7.89 34.03
C GLY A 194 15.81 9.41 34.02
N ALA A 195 16.80 10.18 33.55
CA ALA A 195 16.76 11.64 33.58
C ALA A 195 16.01 12.26 32.39
N VAL A 196 15.72 11.47 31.35
CA VAL A 196 15.05 11.97 30.15
C VAL A 196 13.55 12.06 30.40
N ASN A 197 12.98 13.26 30.21
CA ASN A 197 11.56 13.51 30.44
C ASN A 197 10.73 12.75 29.41
N SER A 198 9.89 11.81 29.86
CA SER A 198 8.97 11.06 28.99
C SER A 198 8.05 11.98 28.18
N THR A 199 7.74 13.18 28.67
CA THR A 199 6.94 14.18 27.94
C THR A 199 7.67 14.71 26.71
N GLU A 200 8.98 14.95 26.80
CA GLU A 200 9.74 15.45 25.65
C GLU A 200 9.95 14.33 24.61
N LEU A 201 10.26 13.11 25.06
CA LEU A 201 10.42 11.96 24.16
C LEU A 201 9.11 11.57 23.45
N ASN A 202 7.99 11.56 24.18
CA ASN A 202 6.65 11.28 23.64
C ASN A 202 6.21 12.26 22.56
N LEU A 203 6.81 13.46 22.54
CA LEU A 203 6.45 14.50 21.59
C LEU A 203 7.49 14.64 20.45
N ILE A 204 8.65 14.00 20.58
CA ILE A 204 9.65 13.90 19.50
C ILE A 204 9.37 12.65 18.64
N ALA A 205 8.97 11.55 19.26
CA ALA A 205 8.58 10.34 18.55
C ALA A 205 7.15 10.44 17.98
N ALA A 206 6.89 9.80 16.85
CA ALA A 206 5.56 9.73 16.24
C ALA A 206 4.60 8.84 17.06
N SER A 207 5.12 7.77 17.67
CA SER A 207 4.39 6.86 18.55
C SER A 207 5.18 6.56 19.82
N ALA A 208 4.48 6.21 20.91
CA ALA A 208 5.12 5.71 22.12
C ALA A 208 5.93 4.43 21.88
N ASP A 209 5.54 3.61 20.91
CA ASP A 209 6.25 2.39 20.52
C ASP A 209 7.63 2.69 19.90
N ASP A 210 7.85 3.90 19.36
CA ASP A 210 9.10 4.32 18.72
C ASP A 210 10.17 4.80 19.71
N ILE A 211 9.79 4.96 20.99
CA ILE A 211 10.69 5.41 22.03
C ILE A 211 11.40 4.20 22.63
N ILE A 212 12.72 4.18 22.49
CA ILE A 212 13.57 3.16 23.06
C ILE A 212 14.18 3.74 24.33
N THR A 213 13.97 3.06 25.47
CA THR A 213 14.56 3.45 26.75
C THR A 213 15.49 2.35 27.25
N VAL A 214 16.62 2.75 27.81
CA VAL A 214 17.55 1.85 28.50
C VAL A 214 17.93 2.43 29.86
N SER A 215 18.11 1.58 30.86
CA SER A 215 18.37 2.02 32.24
C SER A 215 19.75 2.69 32.43
N ASN A 216 20.71 2.39 31.56
CA ASN A 216 22.07 2.91 31.57
C ASN A 216 22.76 2.66 30.22
N PHE A 217 23.93 3.28 30.01
CA PHE A 217 24.69 3.14 28.76
C PHE A 217 25.08 1.70 28.45
N GLN A 218 25.43 0.90 29.46
CA GLN A 218 25.84 -0.50 29.29
C GLN A 218 24.71 -1.36 28.71
N SER A 219 23.46 -0.97 28.92
CA SER A 219 22.28 -1.65 28.39
C SER A 219 21.97 -1.30 26.94
N LEU A 220 22.65 -0.34 26.31
CA LEU A 220 22.37 0.07 24.91
C LEU A 220 22.40 -1.11 23.94
N ASN A 221 23.35 -2.03 24.09
CA ASN A 221 23.45 -3.16 23.16
C ASN A 221 22.25 -4.12 23.23
N SER A 222 21.47 -4.13 24.33
CA SER A 222 20.30 -5.01 24.44
C SER A 222 19.13 -4.56 23.57
N VAL A 223 19.07 -3.30 23.17
CA VAL A 223 18.01 -2.74 22.31
C VAL A 223 18.40 -2.67 20.83
N LYS A 224 19.64 -3.05 20.48
CA LYS A 224 20.19 -2.99 19.12
C LYS A 224 19.31 -3.75 18.13
N ASP A 225 18.97 -5.01 18.41
CA ASP A 225 18.20 -5.85 17.47
C ASP A 225 16.76 -5.31 17.30
N GLY A 226 16.15 -4.79 18.37
CA GLY A 226 14.83 -4.15 18.31
C GLY A 226 14.84 -2.86 17.49
N LEU A 227 15.85 -2.00 17.67
CA LEU A 227 16.03 -0.78 16.87
C LEU A 227 16.21 -1.10 15.39
N VAL A 228 17.10 -2.03 15.07
CA VAL A 228 17.36 -2.45 13.69
C VAL A 228 16.11 -3.07 13.08
N SER A 229 15.40 -3.94 13.81
CA SER A 229 14.14 -4.52 13.35
C SER A 229 13.08 -3.45 13.05
N LYS A 230 13.01 -2.37 13.83
CA LYS A 230 12.07 -1.27 13.60
C LYS A 230 12.41 -0.46 12.35
N ILE A 231 13.69 -0.18 12.12
CA ILE A 231 14.16 0.53 10.90
C ILE A 231 13.94 -0.32 9.65
N CYS A 232 14.21 -1.62 9.76
CA CYS A 232 14.13 -2.56 8.64
C CYS A 232 12.73 -3.11 8.38
N ALA A 233 11.77 -2.88 9.29
CA ALA A 233 10.38 -3.23 9.04
C ALA A 233 9.88 -2.48 7.80
N GLU A 234 9.16 -3.20 6.94
CA GLU A 234 8.36 -2.52 5.92
C GLU A 234 7.24 -1.76 6.63
N PRO A 235 6.96 -0.51 6.25
CA PRO A 235 5.89 0.25 6.86
C PRO A 235 4.58 -0.55 6.70
N VAL A 236 3.96 -0.90 7.82
CA VAL A 236 2.66 -1.55 7.82
C VAL A 236 1.66 -0.53 7.30
N LYS A 237 1.36 -0.61 6.00
CA LYS A 237 0.31 0.22 5.41
C LYS A 237 -1.02 -0.32 5.90
N GLU A 238 -1.82 0.54 6.52
CA GLU A 238 -3.14 0.16 7.01
C GLU A 238 -3.99 -0.47 5.89
N PRO A 239 -4.78 -1.53 6.18
CA PRO A 239 -5.68 -2.11 5.20
C PRO A 239 -6.70 -1.08 4.72
N VAL A 240 -6.70 -0.79 3.41
CA VAL A 240 -7.71 0.09 2.80
C VAL A 240 -8.79 -0.82 2.22
N ASN A 241 -9.98 -0.80 2.81
CA ASN A 241 -11.12 -1.55 2.27
C ASN A 241 -11.62 -0.90 0.98
N GLY A 242 -11.95 -1.74 0.01
CA GLY A 242 -12.53 -1.30 -1.25
C GLY A 242 -13.89 -0.66 -1.03
N GLN A 243 -14.12 0.47 -1.70
CA GLN A 243 -15.43 1.09 -1.78
C GLN A 243 -15.83 1.27 -3.24
N TRP A 244 -17.14 1.13 -3.46
CA TRP A 244 -17.73 1.30 -4.77
C TRP A 244 -17.65 2.77 -5.19
N SER A 245 -17.25 3.00 -6.44
CA SER A 245 -17.50 4.27 -7.12
C SER A 245 -18.99 4.59 -7.13
N THR A 246 -19.32 5.84 -7.44
CA THR A 246 -20.67 6.17 -7.88
C THR A 246 -21.04 5.31 -9.08
N TRP A 247 -22.32 4.95 -9.17
CA TRP A 247 -22.85 4.31 -10.37
C TRP A 247 -22.67 5.21 -11.60
N ASP A 248 -22.31 4.59 -12.71
CA ASP A 248 -22.37 5.24 -14.01
C ASP A 248 -23.82 5.61 -14.38
N ALA A 249 -23.95 6.48 -15.39
CA ALA A 249 -25.23 6.72 -16.03
C ALA A 249 -25.81 5.41 -16.58
N TRP A 250 -27.14 5.31 -16.60
CA TRP A 250 -27.78 4.20 -17.29
C TRP A 250 -27.48 4.25 -18.78
N SER A 251 -27.27 3.08 -19.38
CA SER A 251 -27.20 2.91 -20.82
C SER A 251 -28.48 3.43 -21.49
N GLU A 252 -28.40 3.66 -22.80
CA GLU A 252 -29.62 3.75 -23.61
C GLU A 252 -30.44 2.46 -23.46
N CYS A 253 -31.75 2.58 -23.63
CA CYS A 253 -32.64 1.42 -23.60
C CYS A 253 -32.40 0.56 -24.84
N SER A 254 -32.40 -0.78 -24.70
CA SER A 254 -32.25 -1.70 -25.83
C SER A 254 -33.30 -1.50 -26.93
N ASP A 255 -34.50 -1.06 -26.55
CA ASP A 255 -35.65 -0.93 -27.44
C ASP A 255 -36.31 0.44 -27.23
N THR A 256 -36.83 1.04 -28.29
CA THR A 256 -37.49 2.36 -28.23
C THR A 256 -38.97 2.27 -27.81
N CYS A 257 -39.56 1.08 -27.87
CA CYS A 257 -40.93 0.76 -27.47
C CYS A 257 -41.06 -0.77 -27.29
N GLY A 258 -42.17 -1.23 -26.71
CA GLY A 258 -42.47 -2.65 -26.54
C GLY A 258 -41.78 -3.31 -25.34
N GLY A 259 -41.07 -2.52 -24.52
CA GLY A 259 -40.27 -2.99 -23.40
C GLY A 259 -38.84 -3.36 -23.82
N GLY A 260 -37.87 -2.69 -23.22
CA GLY A 260 -36.45 -2.98 -23.34
C GLY A 260 -35.75 -3.03 -21.97
N THR A 261 -34.44 -3.25 -21.98
CA THR A 261 -33.60 -3.26 -20.78
C THR A 261 -32.47 -2.25 -20.91
N GLN A 262 -32.16 -1.56 -19.82
CA GLN A 262 -30.98 -0.71 -19.68
C GLN A 262 -30.14 -1.22 -18.50
N PHE A 263 -28.83 -1.00 -18.56
CA PHE A 263 -27.90 -1.41 -17.53
C PHE A 263 -27.01 -0.24 -17.09
N ARG A 264 -26.40 -0.38 -15.91
CA ARG A 264 -25.35 0.51 -15.43
C ARG A 264 -24.36 -0.26 -14.59
N GLU A 265 -23.15 0.25 -14.50
CA GLU A 265 -22.03 -0.37 -13.79
C GLU A 265 -21.39 0.60 -12.80
N ARG A 266 -20.52 0.04 -11.94
CA ARG A 266 -19.66 0.77 -11.01
C ARG A 266 -18.40 -0.06 -10.75
N THR A 267 -17.33 0.60 -10.34
CA THR A 267 -16.04 -0.05 -10.09
C THR A 267 -15.65 0.04 -8.62
N CYS A 268 -14.91 -0.96 -8.13
CA CYS A 268 -14.41 -0.98 -6.75
C CYS A 268 -13.11 -0.17 -6.66
N THR A 269 -13.20 1.14 -6.87
CA THR A 269 -12.03 2.01 -7.07
C THR A 269 -12.05 3.30 -6.25
N ASP A 270 -13.06 3.52 -5.42
CA ASP A 270 -13.23 4.79 -4.70
C ASP A 270 -13.31 4.64 -3.17
N PRO A 271 -12.26 4.12 -2.48
CA PRO A 271 -10.95 3.69 -3.02
C PRO A 271 -10.90 2.20 -3.41
N ALA A 272 -9.87 1.82 -4.17
CA ALA A 272 -9.57 0.41 -4.45
C ALA A 272 -9.01 -0.31 -3.21
N PRO A 273 -9.31 -1.61 -3.01
CA PRO A 273 -8.78 -2.37 -1.90
C PRO A 273 -7.25 -2.50 -2.01
N SER A 274 -6.54 -2.18 -0.92
CA SER A 274 -5.08 -2.31 -0.87
C SER A 274 -4.61 -2.74 0.53
N ASN A 275 -3.35 -3.19 0.62
CA ASN A 275 -2.71 -3.63 1.87
C ASN A 275 -3.51 -4.70 2.64
N GLY A 276 -4.12 -5.66 1.91
CA GLY A 276 -4.95 -6.71 2.52
C GLY A 276 -6.35 -6.27 2.96
N GLY A 277 -6.78 -5.05 2.58
CA GLY A 277 -8.14 -4.59 2.80
C GLY A 277 -9.20 -5.44 2.07
N LYS A 278 -10.42 -5.43 2.60
CA LYS A 278 -11.53 -6.24 2.07
C LYS A 278 -11.99 -5.73 0.70
N PRO A 279 -12.38 -6.63 -0.23
CA PRO A 279 -12.97 -6.22 -1.50
C PRO A 279 -14.37 -5.62 -1.30
N CYS A 280 -14.87 -4.89 -2.30
CA CYS A 280 -16.22 -4.36 -2.27
C CYS A 280 -17.26 -5.49 -2.24
N ASP A 281 -18.26 -5.36 -1.36
CA ASP A 281 -19.37 -6.30 -1.26
C ASP A 281 -20.60 -5.80 -2.05
N GLY A 282 -21.31 -6.71 -2.71
CA GLY A 282 -22.46 -6.43 -3.56
C GLY A 282 -22.20 -6.48 -5.07
N ARG A 283 -23.22 -6.11 -5.86
CA ARG A 283 -23.18 -6.20 -7.33
C ARG A 283 -22.45 -5.02 -7.96
N TYR A 284 -21.65 -5.29 -8.99
CA TYR A 284 -20.99 -4.27 -9.81
C TYR A 284 -21.87 -3.76 -10.97
N ALA A 285 -22.89 -4.53 -11.36
CA ALA A 285 -23.80 -4.19 -12.44
C ALA A 285 -25.27 -4.26 -11.98
N GLN A 286 -26.09 -3.37 -12.53
CA GLN A 286 -27.53 -3.32 -12.30
C GLN A 286 -28.27 -3.23 -13.63
N HIS A 287 -29.43 -3.90 -13.71
CA HIS A 287 -30.33 -3.88 -14.86
C HIS A 287 -31.71 -3.37 -14.44
N ARG A 288 -32.42 -2.70 -15.33
CA ARG A 288 -33.84 -2.34 -15.16
C ARG A 288 -34.56 -2.29 -16.50
N ASN A 289 -35.88 -2.47 -16.46
CA ASN A 289 -36.73 -2.30 -17.62
C ASN A 289 -36.82 -0.82 -18.03
N CYS A 290 -37.14 -0.59 -19.30
CA CYS A 290 -37.42 0.71 -19.89
C CYS A 290 -38.38 0.59 -21.08
N ASN A 291 -38.92 1.73 -21.50
CA ASN A 291 -39.70 1.86 -22.73
C ASN A 291 -40.86 0.85 -22.85
N GLU A 292 -41.57 0.61 -21.74
CA GLU A 292 -42.68 -0.35 -21.64
C GLU A 292 -43.95 0.08 -22.40
N GLN A 293 -43.96 1.29 -22.99
CA GLN A 293 -45.04 1.69 -23.88
C GLN A 293 -45.16 0.73 -25.07
N PRO A 294 -46.39 0.36 -25.48
CA PRO A 294 -46.58 -0.40 -26.71
C PRO A 294 -45.97 0.32 -27.91
N CYS A 295 -45.37 -0.43 -28.83
CA CYS A 295 -44.99 0.13 -30.12
C CYS A 295 -46.24 0.60 -30.87
N GLY A 296 -46.16 1.80 -31.45
CA GLY A 296 -47.23 2.31 -32.31
C GLY A 296 -47.49 1.33 -33.45
N LYS A 297 -48.73 0.86 -33.58
CA LYS A 297 -49.13 0.02 -34.71
C LYS A 297 -49.23 0.90 -35.94
N GLU A 298 -48.44 0.61 -36.97
CA GLU A 298 -48.66 1.19 -38.29
C GLU A 298 -49.82 0.46 -38.97
N TYR A 299 -50.94 1.16 -39.16
CA TYR A 299 -52.04 0.70 -39.99
C TYR A 299 -51.74 1.02 -41.46
N GLY A 300 -52.26 0.18 -42.37
CA GLY A 300 -52.25 0.50 -43.80
C GLY A 300 -52.93 1.85 -44.08
N GLN A 301 -52.57 2.47 -45.21
CA GLN A 301 -53.14 3.75 -45.62
C GLN A 301 -54.26 3.55 -46.64
N TRP A 302 -55.42 4.17 -46.38
CA TRP A 302 -56.50 4.21 -47.37
C TRP A 302 -56.08 5.02 -48.58
N MET A 303 -56.18 4.41 -49.76
CA MET A 303 -56.18 5.18 -51.00
C MET A 303 -57.47 6.00 -51.13
N GLY A 304 -57.45 7.01 -52.01
CA GLY A 304 -58.64 7.81 -52.29
C GLY A 304 -59.82 6.95 -52.72
N TRP A 305 -61.03 7.36 -52.34
CA TRP A 305 -62.27 6.73 -52.81
C TRP A 305 -62.33 6.72 -54.34
N ARG A 306 -62.70 5.57 -54.91
CA ARG A 306 -63.11 5.52 -56.31
C ARG A 306 -64.39 6.34 -56.50
N SER A 307 -64.63 6.77 -57.74
CA SER A 307 -65.87 7.42 -58.12
C SER A 307 -67.05 6.49 -57.85
N TRP A 308 -68.20 7.07 -57.51
CA TRP A 308 -69.45 6.34 -57.38
C TRP A 308 -69.79 5.60 -58.68
N SER A 309 -70.30 4.38 -58.54
CA SER A 309 -70.85 3.62 -59.67
C SER A 309 -72.07 4.33 -60.26
N LYS A 310 -72.44 3.96 -61.49
CA LYS A 310 -73.71 4.41 -62.07
C LYS A 310 -74.85 3.89 -61.20
N CYS A 311 -75.92 4.67 -61.10
CA CYS A 311 -77.13 4.23 -60.42
C CYS A 311 -77.67 2.96 -61.07
N ASN A 312 -78.02 1.96 -60.26
CA ASN A 312 -78.53 0.69 -60.76
C ASN A 312 -79.94 0.78 -61.37
N LYS A 313 -80.67 1.88 -61.11
CA LYS A 313 -81.97 2.19 -61.69
C LYS A 313 -81.91 3.51 -62.43
N SER A 314 -82.59 3.59 -63.56
CA SER A 314 -82.77 4.84 -64.31
C SER A 314 -83.86 5.74 -63.74
N CYS A 315 -84.81 5.18 -62.98
CA CYS A 315 -85.88 5.90 -62.28
C CYS A 315 -86.38 5.03 -61.10
N GLY A 316 -87.04 5.66 -60.13
CA GLY A 316 -87.35 5.08 -58.83
C GLY A 316 -86.09 4.88 -57.99
N THR A 317 -86.18 5.04 -56.66
CA THR A 317 -85.02 4.98 -55.76
C THR A 317 -84.13 3.77 -56.04
N GLY A 318 -82.94 4.07 -56.59
CA GLY A 318 -81.88 3.14 -56.92
C GLY A 318 -80.70 3.29 -55.96
N LEU A 319 -79.68 2.47 -56.14
CA LEU A 319 -78.47 2.45 -55.33
C LEU A 319 -77.23 2.61 -56.21
N GLN A 320 -76.26 3.33 -55.66
CA GLN A 320 -74.91 3.46 -56.19
C GLN A 320 -73.93 3.19 -55.05
N PHE A 321 -72.77 2.64 -55.38
CA PHE A 321 -71.74 2.27 -54.41
C PHE A 321 -70.39 2.82 -54.83
N ARG A 322 -69.46 2.89 -53.87
CA ARG A 322 -68.05 3.14 -54.12
C ARG A 322 -67.20 2.35 -53.15
N ASP A 323 -65.99 2.04 -53.59
CA ASP A 323 -64.98 1.35 -52.80
C ASP A 323 -63.67 2.14 -52.75
N ARG A 324 -62.83 1.81 -51.77
CA ARG A 324 -61.44 2.27 -51.69
C ARG A 324 -60.54 1.11 -51.29
N PHE A 325 -59.30 1.15 -51.78
CA PHE A 325 -58.31 0.12 -51.48
C PHE A 325 -57.44 0.52 -50.29
N CYS A 326 -57.17 -0.45 -49.41
CA CYS A 326 -56.22 -0.30 -48.32
C CYS A 326 -54.81 -0.69 -48.81
N ALA A 327 -53.91 0.27 -48.91
CA ALA A 327 -52.50 0.00 -49.24
C ALA A 327 -51.75 -0.44 -47.99
N MET A 328 -51.34 -1.71 -47.94
CA MET A 328 -50.62 -2.31 -46.82
C MET A 328 -49.19 -2.68 -47.23
N MET A 329 -48.21 -2.33 -46.39
CA MET A 329 -46.85 -2.89 -46.48
C MET A 329 -46.71 -4.16 -45.62
N PRO A 330 -45.74 -5.04 -45.90
CA PRO A 330 -45.47 -6.22 -45.07
C PRO A 330 -45.26 -5.82 -43.60
N GLY A 331 -46.08 -6.38 -42.70
CA GLY A 331 -46.01 -6.10 -41.25
C GLY A 331 -47.02 -5.06 -40.73
N GLN A 332 -47.79 -4.40 -41.60
CA GLN A 332 -48.85 -3.47 -41.16
C GLN A 332 -50.19 -4.18 -40.92
N GLU A 333 -50.99 -3.65 -39.98
CA GLU A 333 -52.38 -4.09 -39.76
C GLU A 333 -53.33 -3.44 -40.79
N ALA A 334 -54.52 -4.03 -40.97
CA ALA A 334 -55.51 -3.54 -41.94
C ALA A 334 -55.96 -2.10 -41.64
N CYS A 335 -56.28 -1.33 -42.68
CA CYS A 335 -56.73 0.05 -42.53
C CYS A 335 -57.99 0.15 -41.66
N GLN A 336 -58.05 1.14 -40.77
CA GLN A 336 -59.18 1.35 -39.88
C GLN A 336 -60.34 2.10 -40.61
N GLY A 337 -61.57 1.56 -40.52
CA GLY A 337 -62.80 2.14 -41.10
C GLY A 337 -63.32 1.37 -42.33
N ASP A 338 -64.37 1.87 -42.97
CA ASP A 338 -65.05 1.13 -44.05
C ASP A 338 -64.34 1.30 -45.41
N GLY A 339 -64.17 0.18 -46.12
CA GLY A 339 -63.66 0.15 -47.51
C GLY A 339 -64.76 0.25 -48.57
N TYR A 340 -66.03 0.21 -48.16
CA TYR A 340 -67.21 0.18 -49.03
C TYR A 340 -68.27 1.15 -48.50
N GLN A 341 -68.88 1.91 -49.40
CA GLN A 341 -70.02 2.76 -49.09
C GLN A 341 -71.09 2.63 -50.17
N GLU A 342 -72.34 2.73 -49.74
CA GLU A 342 -73.52 2.70 -50.59
C GLU A 342 -74.42 3.88 -50.26
N ARG A 343 -75.09 4.42 -51.28
CA ARG A 343 -76.11 5.47 -51.10
C ARG A 343 -77.19 5.38 -52.17
N GLU A 344 -78.32 6.00 -51.88
CA GLU A 344 -79.42 6.13 -52.83
C GLU A 344 -79.08 7.06 -54.01
N CYS A 345 -79.74 6.82 -55.13
CA CYS A 345 -79.64 7.60 -56.36
C CYS A 345 -80.94 7.51 -57.18
N ASN A 346 -81.14 8.46 -58.10
CA ASN A 346 -82.29 8.52 -58.99
C ASN A 346 -83.64 8.34 -58.25
N THR A 347 -83.86 9.13 -57.21
CA THR A 347 -85.05 9.08 -56.33
C THR A 347 -86.34 9.62 -56.96
N ILE A 348 -86.30 10.03 -58.23
CA ILE A 348 -87.48 10.52 -58.97
C ILE A 348 -88.32 9.31 -59.40
N GLU A 349 -89.64 9.37 -59.19
CA GLU A 349 -90.58 8.32 -59.59
C GLU A 349 -90.53 8.03 -61.11
N CYS A 350 -90.70 6.77 -61.48
CA CYS A 350 -90.73 6.36 -62.89
C CYS A 350 -92.02 6.84 -63.59
N PRO A 351 -91.95 7.25 -64.88
CA PRO A 351 -93.11 7.62 -65.68
C PRO A 351 -94.18 6.54 -65.84
#